data_AF-A0A1E4Y8H2-F1
#
_entry.id   AF-A0A1E4Y8H2-F1
#
_cell.length_a   1.000
_cell.length_b   1.000
_cell.length_c   1.000
_cell.angle_alpha   90.00
_cell.angle_beta   90.00
_cell.angle_gamma   90.00
#
_symmetry.space_group_name_H-M   'P 1'
#
loop_
_entity.id
_entity.type
_entity.pdbx_description
1 polymer ?
#
loop_
_entity_poly.entity_id
_entity_poly.type
_entity_poly.pdbx_seq_one_letter_code
_entity_poly.pdbx_strand_id
1 'polypeptide(L)'
;MSKPERCEVAHRIVLVVEDEFFIAMELESVLTGGGFDVLGPASSVGKALDLLKGQRPDAAVLDVTLSGEKVTPVALLLKSWGVPFVLASASDPAELARHDVFAKVPNLGKPTDMKRLVEVVRSL
;
A
#
# COMPACT_ATOMS: atom_id res chain seq x y z
N MET A 1 -34.09 -6.83 -26.44
CA MET A 1 -33.39 -7.84 -25.60
C MET A 1 -32.35 -7.10 -24.79
N SER A 2 -32.62 -6.85 -23.51
CA SER A 2 -31.71 -6.11 -22.63
C SER A 2 -30.43 -6.90 -22.42
N LYS A 3 -29.30 -6.23 -22.64
CA LYS A 3 -27.97 -6.67 -22.20
C LYS A 3 -28.05 -6.90 -20.68
N PRO A 4 -27.48 -7.97 -20.11
CA PRO A 4 -27.41 -8.08 -18.67
C PRO A 4 -26.56 -6.91 -18.16
N GLU A 5 -27.11 -6.13 -17.23
CA GLU A 5 -26.35 -5.23 -16.37
C GLU A 5 -25.42 -6.11 -15.56
N ARG A 6 -24.20 -6.29 -16.07
CA ARG A 6 -23.13 -6.93 -15.32
C ARG A 6 -22.83 -5.95 -14.19
N CYS A 7 -23.24 -6.28 -12.97
CA CYS A 7 -22.73 -5.61 -11.78
C CYS A 7 -21.20 -5.72 -11.87
N GLU A 8 -20.51 -4.63 -12.22
CA GLU A 8 -19.06 -4.58 -12.10
C GLU A 8 -18.76 -4.80 -10.62
N VAL A 9 -18.06 -5.90 -10.34
CA VAL A 9 -17.52 -6.12 -9.00
C VAL A 9 -16.52 -5.01 -8.80
N ALA A 10 -16.81 -4.04 -7.93
CA ALA A 10 -15.88 -2.96 -7.65
C ALA A 10 -14.56 -3.57 -7.18
N HIS A 11 -13.49 -3.38 -7.95
CA HIS A 11 -12.15 -3.81 -7.56
C HIS A 11 -11.68 -2.94 -6.39
N ARG A 12 -11.06 -3.57 -5.40
CA ARG A 12 -10.45 -2.82 -4.29
C ARG A 12 -9.19 -2.11 -4.79
N ILE A 13 -9.07 -0.82 -4.49
CA ILE A 13 -7.95 0.03 -4.86
C ILE A 13 -6.90 -0.01 -3.75
N VAL A 14 -5.67 -0.36 -4.11
CA VAL A 14 -4.53 -0.44 -3.20
C VAL A 14 -3.51 0.63 -3.55
N LEU A 15 -3.24 1.55 -2.63
CA LEU A 15 -2.13 2.50 -2.78
C LEU A 15 -0.80 1.77 -2.61
N VAL A 16 0.14 1.97 -3.54
CA VAL A 16 1.52 1.48 -3.40
C VAL A 16 2.47 2.68 -3.26
N VAL A 17 3.30 2.66 -2.22
CA VAL A 17 4.32 3.69 -1.97
C VAL A 17 5.68 3.02 -1.80
N GLU A 18 6.55 3.16 -2.80
CA GLU A 18 7.84 2.48 -2.92
C GLU A 18 8.71 3.28 -3.92
N ASP A 19 9.94 3.60 -3.55
CA ASP A 19 10.87 4.37 -4.39
C ASP A 19 11.79 3.50 -5.25
N GLU A 20 11.99 2.23 -4.87
CA GLU A 20 12.74 1.29 -5.68
C GLU A 20 11.90 0.80 -6.88
N PHE A 21 12.22 1.32 -8.08
CA PHE A 21 11.45 1.07 -9.31
C PHE A 21 11.09 -0.40 -9.57
N PHE A 22 12.05 -1.32 -9.43
CA PHE A 22 11.80 -2.75 -9.65
C PHE A 22 10.86 -3.36 -8.63
N ILE A 23 10.97 -2.97 -7.35
CA ILE A 23 10.09 -3.44 -6.29
C ILE A 23 8.68 -2.86 -6.51
N ALA A 24 8.58 -1.56 -6.81
CA ALA A 24 7.31 -0.90 -7.12
C ALA A 24 6.56 -1.59 -8.26
N MET A 25 7.25 -1.92 -9.36
CA MET A 25 6.69 -2.68 -10.48
C MET A 25 6.24 -4.09 -10.08
N GLU A 26 7.01 -4.80 -9.26
CA GLU A 26 6.66 -6.13 -8.81
C GLU A 26 5.42 -6.12 -7.92
N LEU A 27 5.35 -5.17 -6.97
CA LEU A 27 4.18 -4.94 -6.13
C LEU A 27 2.93 -4.65 -6.97
N GLU A 28 3.04 -3.75 -7.95
CA GLU A 28 1.94 -3.43 -8.87
C GLU A 28 1.48 -4.67 -9.65
N SER A 29 2.42 -5.41 -10.26
CA SER A 29 2.12 -6.60 -11.05
C SER A 29 1.43 -7.70 -10.24
N VAL A 30 1.89 -7.92 -9.01
CA VAL A 30 1.35 -8.95 -8.12
C VAL A 30 -0.03 -8.57 -7.58
N LEU A 31 -0.23 -7.31 -7.19
CA LEU A 31 -1.52 -6.83 -6.71
C LEU A 31 -2.58 -6.82 -7.83
N THR A 32 -2.22 -6.36 -9.02
CA THR A 32 -3.10 -6.40 -10.19
C THR A 32 -3.44 -7.84 -10.60
N GLY A 33 -2.45 -8.74 -10.63
CA GLY A 33 -2.68 -10.17 -10.82
C GLY A 33 -3.54 -10.81 -9.72
N GLY A 34 -3.58 -10.21 -8.53
CA GLY A 34 -4.42 -10.58 -7.40
C GLY A 34 -5.86 -10.04 -7.45
N GLY A 35 -6.21 -9.27 -8.48
CA GLY A 35 -7.54 -8.69 -8.69
C GLY A 35 -7.78 -7.35 -7.97
N PHE A 36 -6.70 -6.63 -7.63
CA PHE A 36 -6.75 -5.27 -7.08
C PHE A 36 -6.44 -4.25 -8.17
N ASP A 37 -7.02 -3.06 -8.07
CA ASP A 37 -6.55 -1.91 -8.83
C ASP A 37 -5.46 -1.21 -8.02
N VAL A 38 -4.42 -0.68 -8.68
CA VAL A 38 -3.29 -0.03 -8.00
C VAL A 38 -3.38 1.48 -8.17
N LEU A 39 -3.34 2.20 -7.05
CA LEU A 39 -3.13 3.65 -7.02
C LEU A 39 -1.64 3.91 -6.80
N GLY A 40 -0.98 4.54 -7.76
CA GLY A 40 0.49 4.67 -7.78
C GLY A 40 1.10 3.70 -8.80
N PRO A 41 2.33 3.18 -8.59
CA PRO A 41 3.18 3.37 -7.41
C PRO A 41 3.69 4.80 -7.21
N ALA A 42 3.70 5.27 -5.97
CA ALA A 42 4.26 6.57 -5.60
C ALA A 42 5.69 6.43 -5.08
N SER A 43 6.64 7.05 -5.79
CA SER A 43 8.07 6.99 -5.46
C SER A 43 8.53 7.97 -4.38
N SER A 44 7.62 8.70 -3.73
CA SER A 44 7.94 9.66 -2.67
C SER A 44 6.70 9.98 -1.84
N VAL A 45 6.91 10.56 -0.65
CA VAL A 45 5.82 11.02 0.23
C VAL A 45 4.95 12.06 -0.48
N GLY A 46 5.57 13.03 -1.16
CA GLY A 46 4.85 14.07 -1.90
C GLY A 46 3.92 13.50 -2.96
N LYS A 47 4.40 12.57 -3.80
CA LYS A 47 3.57 11.91 -4.82
C LYS A 47 2.43 11.12 -4.20
N ALA A 48 2.68 10.39 -3.12
CA ALA A 48 1.64 9.61 -2.44
C ALA A 48 0.54 10.53 -1.87
N LEU A 49 0.93 11.63 -1.23
CA LEU A 49 -0.02 12.62 -0.72
C LEU A 49 -0.82 13.30 -1.83
N ASP A 50 -0.20 13.56 -2.99
CA ASP A 50 -0.89 14.13 -4.14
C ASP A 50 -1.94 13.16 -4.71
N LEU A 51 -1.63 11.86 -4.82
CA LEU A 51 -2.60 10.84 -5.23
C LEU A 51 -3.78 10.77 -4.25
N LEU A 52 -3.49 10.83 -2.94
CA LEU A 52 -4.50 10.78 -1.89
C LEU A 52 -5.48 11.96 -1.93
N LYS A 53 -5.10 13.11 -2.52
CA LYS A 53 -6.05 14.23 -2.73
C LYS A 53 -7.14 13.89 -3.73
N GLY A 54 -6.85 13.06 -4.72
CA GLY A 54 -7.78 12.71 -5.81
C GLY A 54 -8.62 11.47 -5.51
N GLN A 55 -8.07 10.51 -4.76
CA GLN A 55 -8.72 9.23 -4.54
C GLN A 55 -8.35 8.66 -3.17
N ARG A 56 -9.37 8.17 -2.46
CA ARG A 56 -9.20 7.39 -1.23
C ARG A 56 -9.06 5.90 -1.60
N PRO A 57 -7.93 5.25 -1.28
CA PRO A 57 -7.78 3.81 -1.49
C PRO A 57 -8.49 2.99 -0.41
N ASP A 58 -8.71 1.70 -0.69
CA ASP A 58 -9.28 0.74 0.25
C ASP A 58 -8.21 0.14 1.18
N ALA A 59 -6.97 0.02 0.70
CA ALA A 59 -5.81 -0.41 1.48
C ALA A 59 -4.52 0.25 0.96
N ALA A 60 -3.40 0.08 1.67
CA ALA A 60 -2.09 0.50 1.15
C ALA A 60 -0.96 -0.48 1.48
N VAL A 61 0.07 -0.46 0.64
CA VAL A 61 1.38 -1.08 0.85
C VAL A 61 2.42 0.03 0.90
N LEU A 62 3.14 0.14 2.02
CA LEU A 62 4.09 1.23 2.26
C LEU A 62 5.50 0.69 2.51
N ASP A 63 6.50 1.17 1.80
CA ASP A 63 7.86 1.23 2.36
C ASP A 63 7.92 2.39 3.37
N VAL A 64 8.64 2.18 4.47
CA VAL A 64 8.78 3.11 5.59
C VAL A 64 9.76 4.24 5.28
N THR A 65 10.79 3.95 4.48
CA THR A 65 11.85 4.92 4.16
C THR A 65 12.02 5.02 2.64
N LEU A 66 11.64 6.17 2.06
CA LEU A 66 11.69 6.46 0.63
C LEU A 66 12.85 7.41 0.37
N SER A 67 13.97 6.93 -0.16
CA SER A 67 15.15 7.76 -0.47
C SER A 67 15.58 8.71 0.68
N GLY A 68 15.47 8.23 1.93
CA GLY A 68 15.80 8.99 3.15
C GLY A 68 14.64 9.76 3.80
N GLU A 69 13.48 9.83 3.16
CA GLU A 69 12.26 10.42 3.71
C GLU A 69 11.37 9.35 4.38
N LYS A 70 10.81 9.63 5.55
CA LYS A 70 9.91 8.69 6.25
C LYS A 70 8.48 8.81 5.71
N VAL A 71 7.85 7.68 5.43
CA VAL A 71 6.45 7.59 4.93
C VAL A 71 5.39 8.01 5.96
N THR A 72 5.81 8.36 7.18
CA THR A 72 4.95 8.72 8.31
C THR A 72 3.78 9.65 7.95
N PRO A 73 3.95 10.74 7.16
CA PRO A 73 2.84 11.61 6.80
C PRO A 73 1.71 10.89 6.04
N VAL A 74 2.07 9.98 5.14
CA VAL A 74 1.11 9.14 4.39
C VAL A 74 0.40 8.17 5.35
N ALA A 75 1.17 7.49 6.21
CA ALA A 75 0.62 6.54 7.17
C ALA A 75 -0.36 7.20 8.16
N LEU A 76 -0.06 8.41 8.63
CA LEU A 76 -0.95 9.19 9.50
C LEU A 76 -2.24 9.59 8.79
N LEU A 77 -2.16 10.02 7.52
CA LEU A 77 -3.34 10.36 6.73
C LEU A 77 -4.24 9.14 6.52
N LEU A 78 -3.67 7.99 6.14
CA LEU A 78 -4.40 6.73 5.99
C LEU A 78 -5.08 6.31 7.30
N LYS A 79 -4.38 6.39 8.45
CA LYS A 79 -4.98 6.14 9.77
C LYS A 79 -6.14 7.09 10.08
N SER A 80 -6.00 8.38 9.76
CA SER A 80 -7.06 9.37 10.00
C SER A 80 -8.34 9.06 9.21
N TRP A 81 -8.21 8.38 8.08
CA TRP A 81 -9.34 7.90 7.27
C TRP A 81 -9.83 6.51 7.69
N GLY A 82 -9.10 5.79 8.54
CA GLY A 82 -9.37 4.40 8.83
C GLY A 82 -9.06 3.47 7.66
N VAL A 83 -8.15 3.85 6.77
CA VAL A 83 -7.67 2.98 5.69
C VAL A 83 -6.59 2.06 6.26
N PRO A 84 -6.77 0.72 6.21
CA PRO A 84 -5.76 -0.22 6.66
C PRO A 84 -4.57 -0.27 5.70
N PHE A 85 -3.39 -0.58 6.23
CA PHE A 85 -2.19 -0.73 5.41
C PHE A 85 -1.25 -1.78 5.97
N VAL A 86 -0.34 -2.25 5.12
CA VAL A 86 0.74 -3.19 5.45
C VAL A 86 2.08 -2.53 5.09
N LEU A 87 3.13 -2.86 5.84
CA LEU A 87 4.49 -2.44 5.53
C LEU A 87 5.21 -3.49 4.70
N ALA A 88 5.99 -3.03 3.72
CA ALA A 88 6.92 -3.84 2.94
C ALA A 88 8.30 -3.18 3.04
N SER A 89 8.88 -3.16 4.25
CA SER A 89 10.07 -2.37 4.54
C SER A 89 11.16 -3.19 5.24
N ALA A 90 12.43 -2.87 4.93
CA ALA A 90 13.59 -3.38 5.64
C ALA A 90 13.84 -2.71 7.01
N SER A 91 12.94 -1.82 7.46
CA SER A 91 13.09 -1.09 8.73
C SER A 91 13.13 -2.01 9.96
N ASP A 92 13.95 -1.64 10.93
CA ASP A 92 14.15 -2.43 12.16
C ASP A 92 12.85 -2.54 12.98
N PRO A 93 12.46 -3.74 13.47
CA PRO A 93 11.24 -3.91 14.25
C PRO A 93 11.18 -3.06 15.52
N ALA A 94 12.30 -2.80 16.19
CA ALA A 94 12.35 -1.95 17.37
C ALA A 94 12.20 -0.46 17.01
N GLU A 95 12.64 -0.03 15.82
CA GLU A 95 12.33 1.30 15.29
C GLU A 95 10.83 1.45 15.03
N LEU A 96 10.22 0.47 14.35
CA LEU A 96 8.79 0.47 14.06
C LEU A 96 7.93 0.46 15.34
N ALA A 97 8.33 -0.32 16.34
CA ALA A 97 7.62 -0.42 17.62
C ALA A 97 7.62 0.89 18.43
N ARG A 98 8.59 1.79 18.20
CA ARG A 98 8.66 3.11 18.86
C ARG A 98 7.73 4.14 18.24
N HIS A 99 7.17 3.86 17.07
CA HIS A 99 6.33 4.80 16.34
C HIS A 99 4.88 4.32 16.35
N ASP A 100 3.99 5.05 17.04
CA ASP A 100 2.59 4.64 17.26
C ASP A 100 1.80 4.35 15.96
N VAL A 101 2.19 5.00 14.86
CA VAL A 101 1.57 4.78 13.56
C VAL A 101 1.88 3.38 13.01
N PHE A 102 3.06 2.83 13.30
CA PHE A 102 3.55 1.56 12.75
C PHE A 102 3.53 0.39 13.76
N ALA A 103 3.53 0.66 15.07
CA ALA A 103 3.76 -0.35 16.11
C ALA A 103 2.81 -1.58 16.07
N LYS A 104 1.63 -1.46 15.46
CA LYS A 104 0.64 -2.56 15.31
C LYS A 104 0.38 -2.96 13.86
N VAL A 105 1.17 -2.44 12.93
CA VAL A 105 1.01 -2.67 11.50
C VAL A 105 1.87 -3.86 11.11
N PRO A 106 1.34 -4.88 10.39
CA PRO A 106 2.15 -5.97 9.90
C PRO A 106 3.25 -5.45 8.97
N ASN A 107 4.50 -5.89 9.19
CA ASN A 107 5.60 -5.68 8.24
C ASN A 107 6.00 -7.01 7.61
N LEU A 108 5.94 -7.09 6.29
CA LEU A 108 6.33 -8.27 5.53
C LEU A 108 7.84 -8.34 5.27
N GLY A 109 8.58 -7.27 5.57
CA GLY A 109 10.02 -7.20 5.37
C GLY A 109 10.41 -7.11 3.90
N LYS A 110 11.70 -6.89 3.64
CA LYS A 110 12.34 -7.09 2.33
C LYS A 110 13.36 -8.24 2.44
N PRO A 111 13.45 -9.16 1.46
CA PRO A 111 12.60 -9.25 0.27
C PRO A 111 11.16 -9.65 0.65
N THR A 112 10.19 -8.95 0.09
CA THR A 112 8.77 -9.16 0.40
C THR A 112 8.29 -10.46 -0.23
N ASP A 113 7.68 -11.35 0.55
CA ASP A 113 6.97 -12.51 -0.01
C ASP A 113 5.69 -12.01 -0.72
N MET A 114 5.75 -12.01 -2.05
CA MET A 114 4.68 -11.49 -2.91
C MET A 114 3.37 -12.28 -2.81
N LYS A 115 3.42 -13.60 -2.53
CA LYS A 115 2.18 -14.38 -2.33
C LYS A 115 1.53 -13.97 -1.02
N ARG A 116 2.33 -13.90 0.05
CA ARG A 116 1.87 -13.46 1.36
C ARG A 116 1.36 -12.02 1.35
N LEU A 117 1.95 -11.14 0.55
CA LEU A 117 1.48 -9.77 0.36
C LEU A 117 0.02 -9.75 -0.09
N VAL A 118 -0.31 -10.49 -1.16
CA VAL A 118 -1.69 -10.55 -1.68
C VAL A 118 -2.66 -11.10 -0.65
N GLU A 119 -2.28 -12.13 0.09
CA GLU A 119 -3.11 -12.71 1.16
C GLU A 119 -3.38 -11.70 2.27
N VAL A 120 -2.34 -10.99 2.73
CA VAL A 120 -2.47 -9.99 3.78
C VAL A 120 -3.33 -8.82 3.32
N VAL A 121 -3.06 -8.25 2.15
CA VAL A 121 -3.86 -7.15 1.59
C VAL A 121 -5.31 -7.56 1.39
N ARG A 122 -5.59 -8.82 1.05
CA ARG A 122 -6.95 -9.34 0.95
C ARG A 122 -7.68 -9.39 2.29
N SER A 123 -6.95 -9.64 3.38
CA SER A 123 -7.48 -9.72 4.75
C SER A 123 -7.61 -8.38 5.47
N LEU A 124 -7.04 -7.32 4.91
CA LEU A 124 -7.22 -5.94 5.39
C LEU A 124 -8.66 -5.46 5.16
#